data_AF-L7LX48-F1
#
_entry.id   AF-L7LX48-F1
#
_cell.length_a   1.000
_cell.length_b   1.000
_cell.length_c   1.000
_cell.angle_alpha   90.00
_cell.angle_beta   90.00
_cell.angle_gamma   90.00
#
_symmetry.space_group_name_H-M   'P 1'
#
loop_
_entity.id
_entity.type
_entity.pdbx_description
1 polymer ?
#
loop_
_entity_poly.entity_id
_entity_poly.type
_entity_poly.pdbx_seq_one_letter_code
_entity_poly.pdbx_strand_id
1 'polypeptide(L)'
;MRERLLRALLLTYGFLLVDVLANLVSSDGLKEDIFFEILEPESLRYTFRLRPAHEFGSSFAVQLSNVGLVLSEPLQGCASLVNRLELRHNVVLVERGGCSFLTKCVEVRRQGALAVIVADSDPSNDDQYVDMMDDSTRRNCSIPAAFLLGKDGYMIRRGLEAHGLRRALINIPVNVSGVPAHRLRQPPWLVW
;
A
#
# COMPACT_ATOMS: atom_id res chain seq x y z
N MET A 1 4.63 -59.44 10.33
CA MET A 1 5.23 -58.29 11.06
C MET A 1 5.98 -57.33 10.12
N ARG A 2 6.82 -57.85 9.20
CA ARG A 2 7.64 -57.09 8.24
C ARG A 2 6.84 -56.20 7.26
N GLU A 3 5.70 -56.66 6.75
CA GLU A 3 4.84 -55.90 5.82
C GLU A 3 4.13 -54.70 6.48
N ARG A 4 3.75 -54.83 7.76
CA ARG A 4 3.12 -53.74 8.51
C ARG A 4 4.12 -52.60 8.78
N LEU A 5 5.38 -52.94 9.02
CA LEU A 5 6.46 -51.98 9.22
C LEU A 5 6.80 -51.22 7.93
N LEU A 6 6.82 -51.92 6.78
CA LEU A 6 7.11 -51.31 5.48
C LEU A 6 6.01 -50.35 5.04
N ARG A 7 4.74 -50.70 5.27
CA ARG A 7 3.59 -49.82 5.03
C ARG A 7 3.61 -48.58 5.92
N ALA A 8 3.97 -48.73 7.20
CA ALA A 8 4.10 -47.60 8.12
C ALA A 8 5.21 -46.63 7.66
N LEU A 9 6.38 -47.16 7.28
CA LEU A 9 7.50 -46.36 6.79
C LEU A 9 7.18 -45.61 5.49
N LEU A 10 6.51 -46.26 4.54
CA LEU A 10 6.07 -45.65 3.28
C LEU A 10 5.03 -44.55 3.51
N LEU A 11 4.09 -44.74 4.44
CA LEU A 11 3.10 -43.73 4.80
C LEU A 11 3.74 -42.53 5.51
N THR A 12 4.69 -42.76 6.42
CA THR A 12 5.41 -41.65 7.09
C THR A 12 6.30 -40.88 6.13
N TYR A 13 6.97 -41.57 5.20
CA TYR A 13 7.82 -40.91 4.20
C TYR A 13 6.97 -40.13 3.20
N GLY A 14 5.81 -40.66 2.80
CA GLY A 14 4.83 -39.95 1.98
C GLY A 14 4.29 -38.70 2.65
N PHE A 15 3.93 -38.76 3.94
CA PHE A 15 3.50 -37.59 4.72
C PHE A 15 4.59 -36.53 4.83
N LEU A 16 5.82 -36.93 5.18
CA LEU A 16 6.98 -36.02 5.23
C LEU A 16 7.26 -35.35 3.87
N LEU A 17 7.13 -36.08 2.77
CA LEU A 17 7.31 -35.53 1.43
C LEU A 17 6.20 -34.55 1.04
N VAL A 18 4.95 -34.83 1.42
CA VAL A 18 3.81 -33.93 1.22
C VAL A 18 3.95 -32.66 2.05
N ASP A 19 4.38 -32.75 3.31
CA ASP A 19 4.60 -31.58 4.16
C ASP A 19 5.78 -30.73 3.65
N VAL A 20 6.87 -31.35 3.18
CA VAL A 20 8.00 -30.64 2.57
C VAL A 20 7.60 -29.97 1.26
N LEU A 21 6.81 -30.64 0.41
CA LEU A 21 6.25 -30.05 -0.81
C LEU A 21 5.25 -28.93 -0.52
N ALA A 22 4.39 -29.09 0.50
CA ALA A 22 3.46 -28.06 0.93
C ALA A 22 4.20 -26.81 1.44
N ASN A 23 5.31 -26.99 2.15
CA ASN A 23 6.17 -25.89 2.59
C ASN A 23 6.96 -25.24 1.44
N LEU A 24 7.34 -26.00 0.41
CA LEU A 24 7.96 -25.48 -0.82
C LEU A 24 6.98 -24.73 -1.73
N VAL A 25 5.68 -25.03 -1.64
CA VAL A 25 4.58 -24.38 -2.38
C VAL A 25 3.92 -23.27 -1.55
N SER A 26 4.51 -22.87 -0.42
CA SER A 26 4.27 -21.56 0.17
C SER A 26 4.84 -20.50 -0.77
N SER A 27 4.09 -20.19 -1.82
CA SER A 27 4.12 -18.92 -2.51
C SER A 27 4.00 -17.86 -1.42
N ASP A 28 5.14 -17.35 -0.94
CA ASP A 28 5.18 -16.09 -0.21
C ASP A 28 4.38 -15.12 -1.06
N GLY A 29 3.19 -14.74 -0.57
CA GLY A 29 2.14 -14.13 -1.35
C GLY A 29 2.53 -12.71 -1.70
N LEU A 30 3.46 -12.55 -2.65
CA LEU A 30 3.91 -11.28 -3.17
C LEU A 30 2.68 -10.56 -3.69
N LYS A 31 2.20 -9.59 -2.90
CA LYS A 31 1.13 -8.69 -3.34
C LYS A 31 1.70 -7.88 -4.49
N GLU A 32 1.16 -8.09 -5.68
CA GLU A 32 1.54 -7.32 -6.86
C GLU A 32 1.34 -5.83 -6.61
N ASP A 33 2.24 -5.03 -7.17
CA ASP A 33 2.12 -3.59 -7.09
C ASP A 33 0.84 -3.14 -7.82
N ILE A 34 0.16 -2.16 -7.22
CA ILE A 34 -1.06 -1.57 -7.77
C ILE A 34 -0.77 -0.15 -8.24
N PHE A 35 -1.75 0.45 -8.90
CA PHE A 35 -1.63 1.81 -9.40
C PHE A 35 -2.82 2.63 -8.97
N PHE A 36 -2.61 3.92 -8.75
CA PHE A 36 -3.69 4.90 -8.69
C PHE A 36 -3.43 6.01 -9.69
N GLU A 37 -4.48 6.72 -10.06
CA GLU A 37 -4.36 7.91 -10.89
C GLU A 37 -4.98 9.10 -10.17
N ILE A 38 -4.39 10.26 -10.37
CA ILE A 38 -4.99 11.53 -9.98
C ILE A 38 -5.82 12.05 -11.16
N LEU A 39 -7.08 12.40 -10.89
CA LEU A 39 -8.00 13.03 -11.83
C LEU A 39 -7.96 14.55 -11.70
N GLU A 40 -7.84 15.08 -10.49
CA GLU A 40 -7.75 16.51 -10.20
C GLU A 40 -6.77 16.80 -9.05
N PRO A 41 -6.00 17.91 -9.11
CA PRO A 41 -5.95 18.91 -10.18
C PRO A 41 -5.26 18.39 -11.45
N GLU A 42 -5.48 19.06 -12.59
CA GLU A 42 -4.89 18.67 -13.89
C GLU A 42 -3.35 18.65 -13.86
N SER A 43 -2.75 19.57 -13.11
CA SER A 43 -1.30 19.66 -12.90
C SER A 43 -0.68 18.43 -12.23
N LEU A 44 -1.48 17.58 -11.58
CA LEU A 44 -1.07 16.34 -10.95
C LEU A 44 -1.63 15.10 -11.64
N ARG A 45 -2.26 15.22 -12.82
CA ARG A 45 -3.01 14.15 -13.50
C ARG A 45 -2.11 13.08 -14.11
N TYR A 46 -1.50 12.28 -13.24
CA TYR A 46 -0.57 11.20 -13.52
C TYR A 46 -1.03 9.89 -12.87
N THR A 47 -0.40 8.79 -13.29
CA THR A 47 -0.55 7.46 -12.74
C THR A 47 0.67 7.12 -11.89
N PHE A 48 0.42 6.64 -10.67
CA PHE A 48 1.44 6.38 -9.67
C PHE A 48 1.39 4.91 -9.28
N ARG A 49 2.57 4.32 -9.09
CA ARG A 49 2.73 2.95 -8.61
C ARG A 49 2.75 2.92 -7.09
N LEU A 50 2.17 1.87 -6.53
CA LEU A 50 2.06 1.65 -5.10
C LEU A 50 2.44 0.20 -4.77
N ARG A 51 3.16 0.02 -3.66
CA ARG A 51 3.40 -1.31 -3.10
C ARG A 51 2.49 -1.60 -1.93
N PRO A 52 1.55 -2.56 -2.02
CA PRO A 52 0.69 -2.92 -0.89
C PRO A 52 1.50 -3.34 0.35
N ALA A 53 0.95 -3.09 1.54
CA ALA A 53 1.53 -3.55 2.80
C ALA A 53 1.64 -5.09 2.81
N HIS A 54 2.77 -5.63 3.27
CA HIS A 54 3.02 -7.06 3.24
C HIS A 54 2.17 -7.79 4.29
N GLU A 55 2.31 -7.41 5.56
CA GLU A 55 1.81 -8.19 6.71
C GLU A 55 0.51 -7.64 7.33
N PHE A 56 0.10 -6.42 7.00
CA PHE A 56 -1.10 -5.79 7.55
C PHE A 56 -1.96 -5.13 6.47
N GLY A 57 -3.14 -4.63 6.87
CA GLY A 57 -4.07 -4.00 5.96
C GLY A 57 -4.89 -5.01 5.15
N SER A 58 -6.05 -4.59 4.68
CA SER A 58 -6.83 -5.37 3.73
C SER A 58 -6.31 -5.20 2.29
N SER A 59 -6.75 -6.06 1.38
CA SER A 59 -6.39 -5.95 -0.05
C SER A 59 -7.16 -4.82 -0.73
N PHE A 60 -6.56 -4.22 -1.77
CA PHE A 60 -7.23 -3.31 -2.69
C PHE A 60 -8.14 -4.06 -3.69
N ALA A 61 -9.08 -4.86 -3.17
CA ALA A 61 -9.94 -5.71 -3.99
C ALA A 61 -11.11 -4.94 -4.66
N VAL A 62 -11.52 -3.82 -4.07
CA VAL A 62 -12.61 -2.98 -4.57
C VAL A 62 -12.02 -1.67 -5.07
N GLN A 63 -12.47 -1.26 -6.26
CA GLN A 63 -12.11 0.04 -6.81
C GLN A 63 -12.83 1.17 -6.06
N LEU A 64 -12.05 2.14 -5.60
CA LEU A 64 -12.48 3.42 -5.07
C LEU A 64 -12.35 4.45 -6.19
N SER A 65 -13.47 4.89 -6.75
CA SER A 65 -13.52 5.83 -7.87
C SER A 65 -13.98 7.21 -7.41
N ASN A 66 -13.37 8.27 -7.94
CA ASN A 66 -13.67 9.66 -7.59
C ASN A 66 -13.65 9.92 -6.07
N VAL A 67 -12.68 9.34 -5.37
CA VAL A 67 -12.47 9.54 -3.93
C VAL A 67 -11.38 10.57 -3.69
N GLY A 68 -11.42 11.25 -2.54
CA GLY A 68 -10.37 12.19 -2.17
C GLY A 68 -9.09 11.48 -1.75
N LEU A 69 -7.95 11.97 -2.20
CA LEU A 69 -6.64 11.74 -1.59
C LEU A 69 -6.31 12.95 -0.70
N VAL A 70 -6.40 12.77 0.61
CA VAL A 70 -6.31 13.85 1.60
C VAL A 70 -5.01 13.73 2.40
N LEU A 71 -4.29 14.83 2.58
CA LEU A 71 -3.10 14.86 3.43
C LEU A 71 -3.51 14.73 4.91
N SER A 72 -2.81 13.90 5.69
CA SER A 72 -3.05 13.86 7.13
C SER A 72 -2.47 15.07 7.84
N GLU A 73 -3.13 15.51 8.92
CA GLU A 73 -2.58 16.54 9.81
C GLU A 73 -2.52 16.00 11.24
N PRO A 74 -1.32 15.77 11.83
CA PRO A 74 0.02 15.97 11.25
C PRO A 74 0.36 15.01 10.10
N LEU A 75 1.31 15.39 9.22
CA LEU A 75 1.71 14.60 8.04
C LEU A 75 2.20 13.20 8.38
N GLN A 76 2.87 13.02 9.52
CA GLN A 76 3.37 11.70 9.91
C GLN A 76 2.28 10.76 10.44
N GLY A 77 1.10 11.26 10.82
CA GLY A 77 0.00 10.42 11.28
C GLY A 77 0.29 9.51 12.48
N CYS A 78 1.25 9.89 13.33
CA CYS A 78 1.64 9.13 14.52
C CYS A 78 0.81 9.45 15.78
N ALA A 79 0.06 10.55 15.72
CA ALA A 79 -0.79 11.02 16.80
C ALA A 79 -2.22 11.24 16.28
N SER A 80 -3.10 11.70 17.17
CA SER A 80 -4.46 12.08 16.80
C SER A 80 -4.47 13.06 15.64
N LEU A 81 -5.10 12.66 14.54
CA LEU A 81 -5.30 13.51 13.36
C LEU A 81 -6.31 14.62 13.67
N VAL A 82 -5.99 15.86 13.28
CA VAL A 82 -6.83 17.04 13.57
C VAL A 82 -7.88 17.28 12.48
N ASN A 83 -7.59 16.92 11.23
CA ASN A 83 -8.49 17.11 10.08
C ASN A 83 -9.47 15.93 9.87
N ARG A 84 -9.96 15.32 10.95
CA ARG A 84 -10.73 14.05 10.94
C ARG A 84 -11.93 14.05 9.99
N LEU A 85 -12.64 15.17 9.89
CA LEU A 85 -13.83 15.29 9.03
C LEU A 85 -13.47 15.16 7.54
N GLU A 86 -12.29 15.64 7.13
CA GLU A 86 -11.82 15.57 5.76
C GLU A 86 -11.33 14.16 5.41
N LEU A 87 -10.79 13.42 6.37
CA LEU A 87 -10.25 12.08 6.17
C LEU A 87 -11.34 11.01 6.00
N ARG A 88 -12.53 11.24 6.56
CA ARG A 88 -13.61 10.26 6.55
C ARG A 88 -14.10 9.97 5.13
N HIS A 89 -14.23 8.70 4.79
CA HIS A 89 -14.58 8.20 3.45
C HIS A 89 -13.62 8.65 2.33
N ASN A 90 -12.37 8.94 2.66
CA ASN A 90 -11.33 9.28 1.69
C ASN A 90 -10.10 8.39 1.89
N VAL A 91 -9.21 8.42 0.90
CA VAL A 91 -7.86 7.84 1.00
C VAL A 91 -6.94 8.87 1.63
N VAL A 92 -6.12 8.44 2.59
CA VAL A 92 -5.26 9.36 3.34
C VAL A 92 -3.81 9.16 2.94
N LEU A 93 -3.15 10.26 2.56
CA LEU A 93 -1.72 10.31 2.31
C LEU A 93 -1.00 10.75 3.60
N VAL A 94 -0.10 9.89 4.08
CA VAL A 94 0.74 10.15 5.25
C VAL A 94 2.22 10.04 4.87
N GLU A 95 3.08 10.74 5.58
CA GLU A 95 4.53 10.70 5.41
C GLU A 95 5.16 9.65 6.34
N ARG A 96 6.15 8.91 5.86
CA ARG A 96 6.95 7.97 6.62
C ARG A 96 7.75 8.69 7.73
N GLY A 97 8.03 7.98 8.82
CA GLY A 97 8.83 8.48 9.94
C GLY A 97 8.01 8.65 11.23
N GLY A 98 8.70 8.86 12.35
CA GLY A 98 8.12 9.10 13.68
C GLY A 98 7.51 7.88 14.38
N CYS A 99 6.90 6.94 13.65
CA CYS A 99 6.27 5.73 14.18
C CYS A 99 6.19 4.63 13.11
N SER A 100 5.75 3.43 13.51
CA SER A 100 5.59 2.27 12.62
C SER A 100 4.50 2.45 11.56
N PHE A 101 4.60 1.72 10.45
CA PHE A 101 3.59 1.72 9.39
C PHE A 101 2.22 1.25 9.90
N LEU A 102 2.20 0.21 10.74
CA LEU A 102 0.96 -0.28 11.35
C LEU A 102 0.30 0.78 12.24
N THR A 103 1.08 1.56 13.00
CA THR A 103 0.54 2.66 13.82
C THR A 103 -0.15 3.70 12.93
N LYS A 104 0.47 4.13 11.83
CA LYS A 104 -0.13 5.07 10.87
C LYS A 104 -1.45 4.54 10.31
N CYS A 105 -1.46 3.26 9.91
CA CYS A 105 -2.66 2.61 9.40
C CYS A 105 -3.79 2.59 10.42
N VAL A 106 -3.49 2.23 11.68
CA VAL A 106 -4.47 2.20 12.77
C VAL A 106 -5.04 3.59 13.07
N GLU A 107 -4.21 4.64 13.11
CA GLU A 107 -4.67 6.00 13.37
C GLU A 107 -5.55 6.54 12.25
N VAL A 108 -5.19 6.28 10.98
CA VAL A 108 -5.98 6.65 9.81
C VAL A 108 -7.32 5.91 9.79
N ARG A 109 -7.29 4.60 10.02
CA ARG A 109 -8.50 3.75 10.11
C ARG A 109 -9.49 4.28 11.14
N ARG A 110 -9.00 4.74 12.31
CA ARG A 110 -9.86 5.30 13.37
C ARG A 110 -10.65 6.53 12.93
N GLN A 111 -10.22 7.24 11.90
CA GLN A 111 -10.93 8.40 11.35
C GLN A 111 -12.01 8.03 10.32
N GLY A 112 -12.21 6.74 10.05
CA GLY A 112 -13.16 6.28 9.04
C GLY A 112 -12.68 6.51 7.60
N ALA A 113 -11.36 6.55 7.40
CA ALA A 113 -10.75 6.55 6.07
C ALA A 113 -10.97 5.22 5.35
N LEU A 114 -10.89 5.25 4.02
CA LEU A 114 -11.06 4.08 3.16
C LEU A 114 -9.77 3.30 2.96
N ALA A 115 -8.63 3.98 2.88
CA ALA A 115 -7.30 3.40 2.71
C ALA A 115 -6.23 4.40 3.19
N VAL A 116 -5.01 3.90 3.41
CA VAL A 116 -3.82 4.71 3.70
C VAL A 116 -2.75 4.51 2.64
N ILE A 117 -2.16 5.60 2.18
CA ILE A 117 -0.95 5.61 1.36
C ILE A 117 0.15 6.25 2.20
N VAL A 118 1.24 5.52 2.43
CA VAL A 118 2.42 6.01 3.14
C VAL A 118 3.48 6.39 2.11
N ALA A 119 3.73 7.69 1.96
CA ALA A 119 4.84 8.19 1.15
C ALA A 119 6.15 8.13 1.93
N ASP A 120 7.23 7.75 1.26
CA ASP A 120 8.56 7.90 1.85
C ASP A 120 8.85 9.37 2.19
N SER A 121 9.68 9.60 3.20
CA SER A 121 10.04 10.95 3.64
C SER A 121 11.20 11.55 2.84
N ASP A 122 11.92 10.73 2.07
CA ASP A 122 13.01 11.20 1.21
C ASP A 122 12.46 11.73 -0.12
N PRO A 123 12.47 13.07 -0.36
CA PRO A 123 11.94 13.65 -1.59
C PRO A 123 12.80 13.34 -2.82
N SER A 124 13.97 12.71 -2.65
CA SER A 124 14.84 12.27 -3.73
C SER A 124 14.66 10.80 -4.10
N ASN A 125 13.98 10.00 -3.26
CA ASN A 125 13.72 8.59 -3.54
C ASN A 125 12.67 8.43 -4.66
N ASP A 126 13.11 7.95 -5.83
CA ASP A 126 12.29 7.70 -7.02
C ASP A 126 12.29 6.23 -7.50
N ASP A 127 12.96 5.31 -6.79
CA ASP A 127 13.05 3.90 -7.17
C ASP A 127 13.00 2.90 -5.99
N GLN A 128 13.25 3.33 -4.76
CA GLN A 128 13.37 2.45 -3.59
C GLN A 128 12.03 2.25 -2.88
N TYR A 129 11.37 1.15 -3.20
CA TYR A 129 10.18 0.70 -2.47
C TYR A 129 10.54 -0.06 -1.20
N VAL A 130 9.78 0.18 -0.14
CA VAL A 130 9.92 -0.51 1.15
C VAL A 130 8.73 -1.43 1.36
N ASP A 131 9.00 -2.66 1.78
CA ASP A 131 7.98 -3.60 2.18
C ASP A 131 7.50 -3.24 3.59
N MET A 132 6.23 -2.85 3.71
CA MET A 132 5.67 -2.44 5.00
C MET A 132 5.28 -3.67 5.82
N MET A 133 6.09 -3.95 6.83
CA MET A 133 5.91 -5.03 7.81
C MET A 133 5.12 -4.58 9.04
N ASP A 134 4.55 -5.53 9.77
CA ASP A 134 3.91 -5.29 11.06
C ASP A 134 4.95 -4.97 12.15
N ASP A 135 4.50 -4.51 13.32
CA ASP A 135 5.38 -4.10 14.43
C ASP A 135 5.27 -5.00 15.68
N SER A 136 4.76 -6.21 15.50
CA SER A 136 4.57 -7.28 16.49
C SER A 136 3.66 -6.94 17.67
N THR A 137 2.96 -5.81 17.60
CA THR A 137 2.03 -5.37 18.67
C THR A 137 0.68 -6.10 18.66
N ARG A 138 0.45 -7.01 17.70
CA ARG A 138 -0.83 -7.74 17.49
C ARG A 138 -2.04 -6.83 17.26
N ARG A 139 -1.81 -5.55 16.94
CA ARG A 139 -2.85 -4.65 16.45
C ARG A 139 -3.17 -5.03 15.01
N ASN A 140 -4.40 -4.74 14.58
CA ASN A 140 -4.81 -4.95 13.20
C ASN A 140 -5.31 -3.65 12.57
N CYS A 141 -5.04 -3.50 11.28
CA CYS A 141 -5.58 -2.45 10.44
C CYS A 141 -6.47 -3.07 9.37
N SER A 142 -7.77 -2.75 9.39
CA SER A 142 -8.77 -3.35 8.49
C SER A 142 -8.92 -2.64 7.15
N ILE A 143 -8.23 -1.52 6.93
CA ILE A 143 -8.27 -0.77 5.67
C ILE A 143 -7.04 -1.13 4.83
N PRO A 144 -7.09 -0.96 3.49
CA PRO A 144 -5.93 -1.17 2.65
C PRO A 144 -4.82 -0.16 2.96
N ALA A 145 -3.59 -0.62 2.84
CA ALA A 145 -2.39 0.17 3.06
C ALA A 145 -1.39 -0.07 1.94
N ALA A 146 -0.78 1.00 1.42
CA ALA A 146 0.26 0.89 0.41
C ALA A 146 1.37 1.95 0.59
N PHE A 147 2.54 1.65 0.06
CA PHE A 147 3.73 2.49 0.06
C PHE A 147 3.85 3.24 -1.26
N LEU A 148 4.22 4.52 -1.18
CA LEU A 148 4.48 5.41 -2.30
C LEU A 148 5.91 5.96 -2.19
N LEU A 149 6.57 6.13 -3.33
CA LEU A 149 7.89 6.73 -3.39
C LEU A 149 7.89 8.16 -2.85
N GLY A 150 9.00 8.57 -2.24
CA GLY A 150 9.09 9.87 -1.58
C GLY A 150 9.10 11.03 -2.57
N LYS A 151 9.70 10.86 -3.75
CA LYS A 151 9.63 11.84 -4.85
C LYS A 151 8.18 12.11 -5.24
N ASP A 152 7.39 11.07 -5.45
CA ASP A 152 5.97 11.18 -5.84
C ASP A 152 5.13 11.81 -4.73
N GLY A 153 5.27 11.33 -3.49
CA GLY A 153 4.57 11.88 -2.34
C GLY A 153 4.89 13.36 -2.11
N TYR A 154 6.16 13.74 -2.25
CA TYR A 154 6.61 15.13 -2.19
C TYR A 154 5.96 15.98 -3.27
N MET A 155 5.97 15.53 -4.53
CA MET A 155 5.41 16.28 -5.66
C MET A 155 3.89 16.43 -5.55
N ILE A 156 3.16 15.40 -5.12
CA ILE A 156 1.72 15.48 -4.85
C ILE A 156 1.45 16.53 -3.77
N ARG A 157 2.13 16.46 -2.62
CA ARG A 157 1.95 17.41 -1.52
C ARG A 157 2.22 18.85 -1.97
N ARG A 158 3.37 19.08 -2.62
CA ARG A 158 3.75 20.41 -3.12
C ARG A 158 2.77 20.93 -4.18
N GLY A 159 2.29 20.06 -5.06
CA GLY A 159 1.28 20.42 -6.05
C GLY A 159 -0.03 20.85 -5.41
N LEU A 160 -0.52 20.13 -4.40
CA LEU A 160 -1.71 20.50 -3.64
C LEU A 160 -1.53 21.84 -2.89
N GLU A 161 -0.42 22.01 -2.19
CA GLU A 161 -0.06 23.25 -1.48
C GLU A 161 -0.04 24.46 -2.43
N ALA A 162 0.58 24.31 -3.60
CA ALA A 162 0.70 25.39 -4.59
C ALA A 162 -0.65 25.86 -5.14
N HIS A 163 -1.66 24.98 -5.17
CA HIS A 163 -3.01 25.31 -5.62
C HIS A 163 -3.95 25.66 -4.45
N GLY A 164 -3.45 25.67 -3.20
CA GLY A 164 -4.30 25.87 -2.02
C GLY A 164 -5.34 24.76 -1.82
N LEU A 165 -5.07 23.56 -2.35
CA LEU A 165 -5.98 22.42 -2.29
C LEU A 165 -5.65 21.55 -1.07
N ARG A 166 -6.69 21.03 -0.41
CA ARG A 166 -6.55 20.08 0.71
C ARG A 166 -6.60 18.62 0.28
N ARG A 167 -7.02 18.36 -0.96
CA ARG A 167 -7.18 17.02 -1.52
C ARG A 167 -7.01 16.98 -3.03
N ALA A 168 -6.58 15.83 -3.54
CA ALA A 168 -6.71 15.44 -4.95
C ALA A 168 -7.94 14.53 -5.14
N LEU A 169 -8.48 14.45 -6.35
CA LEU A 169 -9.48 13.44 -6.72
C LEU A 169 -8.79 12.26 -7.40
N ILE A 170 -9.04 11.02 -6.98
CA ILE A 170 -8.31 9.85 -7.48
C ILE A 170 -9.22 8.66 -7.82
N ASN A 171 -8.67 7.72 -8.61
CA ASN A 171 -9.17 6.34 -8.72
C ASN A 171 -8.09 5.37 -8.22
N ILE A 172 -8.48 4.37 -7.41
CA ILE A 172 -7.56 3.35 -6.87
C ILE A 172 -8.29 2.03 -6.54
N PRO A 173 -7.74 0.85 -6.90
CA PRO A 173 -6.67 0.67 -7.88
C PRO A 173 -7.17 0.95 -9.30
N VAL A 174 -6.25 1.24 -10.22
CA VAL A 174 -6.51 1.28 -11.66
C VAL A 174 -5.83 0.11 -12.36
N ASN A 175 -6.52 -0.45 -13.35
CA ASN A 175 -5.98 -1.53 -14.16
C ASN A 175 -5.09 -0.94 -15.27
N VAL A 176 -3.79 -1.16 -15.15
CA VAL A 176 -2.79 -0.75 -16.15
C VAL A 176 -2.25 -1.94 -16.97
N SER A 177 -2.75 -3.15 -16.73
CA SER A 177 -2.34 -4.34 -17.45
C SER A 177 -2.62 -4.18 -18.95
N GLY A 178 -1.58 -4.32 -19.77
CA GLY A 178 -1.69 -4.18 -21.22
C GLY A 178 -1.72 -2.73 -21.74
N VAL A 179 -1.62 -1.72 -20.85
CA VAL A 179 -1.40 -0.33 -21.27
C VAL A 179 0.10 -0.14 -21.56
N PRO A 180 0.50 0.20 -22.80
CA PRO A 180 1.89 0.49 -23.09
C PRO A 180 2.42 1.64 -22.23
N ALA A 181 3.69 1.57 -21.81
CA ALA A 181 4.30 2.58 -20.95
C ALA A 181 4.12 4.02 -21.46
N HIS A 182 4.24 4.24 -22.78
CA HIS A 182 4.06 5.56 -23.41
C HIS A 182 2.63 6.12 -23.32
N ARG A 183 1.63 5.29 -23.03
CA ARG A 183 0.22 5.71 -22.84
C ARG A 183 -0.14 5.91 -21.37
N LEU A 184 0.68 5.39 -20.45
CA LEU A 184 0.54 5.71 -19.03
C LEU A 184 0.98 7.16 -18.84
N ARG A 185 0.15 7.95 -18.17
CA ARG A 185 0.50 9.34 -17.82
C ARG A 185 1.51 9.30 -16.67
N GLN A 186 2.76 9.02 -16.99
CA GLN A 186 3.80 8.92 -15.99
C GLN A 186 4.18 10.31 -15.47
N PRO A 187 4.54 10.43 -14.18
CA PRO A 187 5.04 11.68 -13.65
C PRO A 187 6.33 12.11 -14.37
N PRO A 188 6.46 13.38 -14.79
CA PRO A 188 7.59 13.84 -15.59
C PRO A 188 8.91 13.95 -14.81
N TRP A 189 8.88 13.75 -13.50
CA TRP A 189 10.04 13.88 -12.61
C TRP A 189 10.71 12.54 -12.26
N LEU A 190 10.19 11.43 -12.77
CA LEU A 190 10.88 10.14 -12.72
C LEU A 190 11.84 10.11 -13.91
N VAL A 191 13.14 10.04 -13.66
CA VAL A 191 14.16 9.93 -14.70
C VAL A 191 14.32 8.44 -15.00
N TRP A 192 14.06 8.05 -16.24
CA TRP A 192 14.11 6.66 -16.71
C TRP A 192 15.43 6.38 -17.43
#